data_AF-A0A5J4RHZ1-F1
#
_entry.id   AF-A0A5J4RHZ1-F1
#
_cell.length_a   1.000
_cell.length_b   1.000
_cell.length_c   1.000
_cell.angle_alpha   90.00
_cell.angle_beta   90.00
_cell.angle_gamma   90.00
#
_symmetry.space_group_name_H-M   'P 1'
#
loop_
_entity.id
_entity.type
_entity.pdbx_description
1 polymer ?
#
loop_
_entity_poly.entity_id
_entity_poly.type
_entity_poly.pdbx_seq_one_letter_code
_entity_poly.pdbx_strand_id
1 'polypeptide(L)'
;DRKTLFQQAESGFDKLFGYRRDIRETFEYCNTMKNGSITEKLRMQEQELHAGEKRNNVSPPMEEEKLNIVPEPTQTIGIYSGYESLVSTIGSLLSFDTHNDYDENMAEYLRLHKKKKKKRGISR
;
A
#
# COMPACT_ATOMS: atom_id res chain seq x y z
N ASP A 1 15.60 -11.42 -13.47
CA ASP A 1 14.21 -11.91 -13.41
C ASP A 1 13.38 -10.87 -12.66
N ARG A 2 12.27 -10.42 -13.26
CA ARG A 2 11.41 -9.37 -12.69
C ARG A 2 10.83 -9.82 -11.33
N LYS A 3 10.51 -11.10 -11.17
CA LYS A 3 9.95 -11.63 -9.91
C LYS A 3 10.95 -11.49 -8.76
N THR A 4 12.21 -11.85 -9.00
CA THR A 4 13.29 -11.76 -8.00
C THR A 4 13.52 -10.34 -7.53
N LEU A 5 13.45 -9.35 -8.44
CA LEU A 5 13.65 -7.94 -8.10
C LEU A 5 12.62 -7.44 -7.07
N PHE A 6 11.33 -7.73 -7.28
CA PHE A 6 10.27 -7.30 -6.37
C PHE A 6 10.35 -8.02 -5.02
N GLN A 7 10.61 -9.32 -5.01
CA GLN A 7 10.77 -10.07 -3.76
C GLN A 7 11.94 -9.56 -2.92
N GLN A 8 13.07 -9.22 -3.56
CA GLN A 8 14.22 -8.63 -2.85
C GLN A 8 13.90 -7.23 -2.31
N ALA A 9 13.21 -6.40 -3.10
CA ALA A 9 12.79 -5.06 -2.67
C ALA A 9 11.83 -5.13 -1.47
N GLU A 10 10.83 -6.01 -1.51
CA GLU A 10 9.88 -6.23 -0.41
C GLU A 10 10.60 -6.70 0.86
N SER A 11 11.46 -7.72 0.75
CA SER A 11 12.21 -8.22 1.91
C SER A 11 13.17 -7.18 2.50
N GLY A 12 13.80 -6.36 1.65
CA GLY A 12 14.65 -5.26 2.10
C GLY A 12 13.86 -4.21 2.88
N PHE A 13 12.67 -3.85 2.38
CA PHE A 13 11.78 -2.91 3.05
C PHE A 13 11.30 -3.45 4.41
N ASP A 14 10.84 -4.70 4.45
CA ASP A 14 10.35 -5.32 5.68
C ASP A 14 11.43 -5.34 6.78
N LYS A 15 12.68 -5.65 6.40
CA LYS A 15 13.81 -5.63 7.34
C LYS A 15 14.14 -4.23 7.85
N LEU A 16 14.10 -3.23 6.97
CA LEU A 16 14.46 -1.86 7.32
C LEU A 16 13.49 -1.26 8.35
N PHE A 17 12.20 -1.62 8.26
CA PHE A 17 11.15 -1.07 9.11
C PHE A 17 10.59 -2.07 10.15
N GLY A 18 11.16 -3.27 10.24
CA GLY A 18 10.65 -4.34 11.10
C GLY A 18 9.19 -4.73 10.79
N TYR A 19 8.75 -4.50 9.55
CA TYR A 19 7.36 -4.72 9.15
C TYR A 19 7.10 -6.22 8.94
N ARG A 20 6.11 -6.76 9.63
CA ARG A 20 5.64 -8.13 9.38
C ARG A 20 4.51 -8.09 8.37
N ARG A 21 4.87 -8.39 7.12
CA ARG A 21 3.96 -8.31 5.99
C ARG A 21 2.86 -9.36 6.09
N ASP A 22 1.62 -8.89 5.99
CA ASP A 22 0.47 -9.76 5.89
C ASP A 22 0.45 -10.45 4.53
N ILE A 23 -0.02 -11.70 4.47
CA ILE A 23 -0.03 -12.44 3.19
C ILE A 23 -0.83 -11.71 2.10
N ARG A 24 -1.88 -10.95 2.49
CA ARG A 24 -2.73 -10.13 1.62
C ARG A 24 -2.02 -8.97 0.96
N GLU A 25 -0.95 -8.47 1.59
CA GLU A 25 -0.21 -7.29 1.16
C GLU A 25 0.95 -7.64 0.23
N THR A 26 1.19 -8.93 0.02
CA THR A 26 2.27 -9.39 -0.86
C THR A 26 1.88 -9.21 -2.33
N PHE A 27 2.87 -8.94 -3.17
CA PHE A 27 2.67 -8.89 -4.62
C PHE A 27 2.18 -10.24 -5.17
N GLU A 28 2.59 -11.35 -4.54
CA GLU A 28 2.15 -12.69 -4.91
C GLU A 28 0.64 -12.87 -4.70
N TYR A 29 0.11 -12.49 -3.53
CA TYR A 29 -1.33 -12.50 -3.28
C TYR A 29 -2.10 -11.63 -4.28
N CYS A 30 -1.66 -10.38 -4.47
CA CYS A 30 -2.30 -9.48 -5.43
C CYS A 30 -2.35 -10.07 -6.85
N ASN A 31 -1.25 -10.68 -7.30
CA ASN A 31 -1.18 -11.30 -8.62
C ASN A 31 -2.07 -12.54 -8.72
N THR A 32 -2.07 -13.40 -7.71
CA THR A 32 -2.88 -14.62 -7.70
C THR A 32 -4.37 -14.27 -7.66
N MET A 33 -4.77 -13.31 -6.84
CA MET A 33 -6.16 -12.87 -6.78
C MET A 33 -6.62 -12.18 -8.07
N LYS A 34 -5.75 -11.44 -8.74
CA LYS A 34 -6.05 -10.77 -10.01
C LYS A 34 -6.10 -11.75 -11.19
N ASN A 35 -5.03 -12.51 -11.39
CA ASN A 35 -4.77 -13.26 -12.63
C ASN A 35 -4.74 -14.78 -12.46
N GLY A 36 -4.75 -15.29 -11.22
CA GLY A 36 -4.64 -16.73 -10.94
C GLY A 36 -5.86 -17.54 -11.38
N SER A 37 -5.68 -18.85 -11.40
CA SER A 37 -6.78 -19.81 -11.60
C SER A 37 -7.76 -19.82 -10.42
N ILE A 38 -8.98 -20.32 -10.61
CA ILE A 38 -9.98 -20.45 -9.52
C ILE A 38 -9.37 -21.21 -8.33
N THR A 39 -8.68 -22.31 -8.59
CA THR A 39 -8.07 -23.14 -7.55
C THR A 39 -7.01 -22.39 -6.76
N GLU A 40 -6.15 -21.61 -7.42
CA GLU A 40 -5.15 -20.80 -6.72
C GLU A 40 -5.77 -19.69 -5.87
N LYS A 41 -6.84 -19.06 -6.36
CA LYS A 41 -7.57 -18.05 -5.58
C LYS A 41 -8.19 -18.66 -4.32
N LEU A 42 -8.84 -19.82 -4.45
CA LEU A 42 -9.41 -20.54 -3.31
C LEU A 42 -8.33 -20.92 -2.29
N ARG A 43 -7.19 -21.45 -2.75
CA ARG A 43 -6.05 -21.78 -1.89
C ARG A 43 -5.51 -20.55 -1.15
N MET A 44 -5.39 -19.40 -1.82
CA MET A 44 -4.95 -18.15 -1.18
C MET A 44 -5.92 -17.67 -0.11
N GLN A 45 -7.23 -17.76 -0.37
CA GLN A 45 -8.25 -17.40 0.60
C GLN A 45 -8.22 -18.32 1.83
N GLU A 46 -8.06 -19.63 1.64
CA GLU A 46 -7.89 -20.57 2.74
C GLU A 46 -6.65 -20.25 3.60
N GLN A 47 -5.52 -19.94 2.95
CA GLN A 47 -4.31 -19.52 3.65
C GLN A 47 -4.50 -18.23 4.46
N GLU A 48 -5.30 -17.28 3.96
CA GLU A 48 -5.62 -16.04 4.66
C GLU A 48 -6.39 -16.29 5.96
N LEU A 49 -7.37 -17.19 5.91
CA LEU A 49 -8.18 -17.56 7.07
C LEU A 49 -7.30 -18.15 8.18
N HIS A 50 -6.34 -19.01 7.83
CA HIS A 50 -5.40 -19.60 8.79
C HIS A 50 -4.30 -18.65 9.26
N ALA A 51 -3.91 -17.67 8.44
CA ALA A 51 -2.90 -16.68 8.81
C ALA A 51 -3.44 -15.70 9.88
N GLY A 52 -4.74 -15.41 9.88
CA GLY A 52 -5.39 -14.52 10.84
C GLY A 52 -5.30 -14.98 12.29
N GLU A 53 -5.25 -16.29 12.54
CA GLU A 53 -5.20 -16.87 13.89
C GLU A 53 -3.86 -16.60 14.61
N LYS A 54 -2.78 -16.32 13.87
CA LYS A 54 -1.42 -16.16 14.42
C LYS A 54 -1.06 -14.71 14.80
N ARG A 55 -1.96 -13.74 14.54
CA ARG A 55 -1.65 -12.30 14.61
C ARG A 55 -1.65 -11.68 16.02
N ASN A 56 -2.06 -12.40 17.06
CA ASN A 56 -2.26 -11.82 18.39
C ASN A 56 -0.96 -11.58 19.20
N ASN A 57 0.24 -11.87 18.68
CA ASN A 57 1.48 -11.89 19.49
C ASN A 57 2.60 -10.97 18.99
N VAL A 58 2.30 -9.95 18.19
CA VAL A 58 3.35 -9.08 17.63
C VAL A 58 3.02 -7.61 17.91
N SER A 59 3.42 -7.16 19.09
CA SER A 59 3.73 -5.76 19.33
C SER A 59 5.24 -5.56 19.10
N PRO A 60 5.70 -4.59 18.29
CA PRO A 60 7.12 -4.29 18.17
C PRO A 60 7.65 -3.63 19.47
N PRO A 61 8.81 -4.04 20.02
CA PRO A 61 9.56 -3.18 20.92
C PRO A 61 10.24 -2.11 20.08
N MET A 62 9.78 -0.87 20.18
CA MET A 62 10.50 0.28 19.63
C MET A 62 11.64 0.61 20.58
N GLU A 63 12.83 0.08 20.34
CA GLU A 63 14.05 0.52 21.04
C GLU A 63 14.53 1.82 20.39
N GLU A 64 14.50 2.90 21.18
CA GLU A 64 14.97 4.23 20.81
C GLU A 64 16.50 4.26 20.70
N GLU A 65 17.04 4.11 19.50
CA GLU A 65 18.47 4.35 19.26
C GLU A 65 18.71 5.86 19.03
N LYS A 66 19.38 6.48 20.00
CA LYS A 66 19.69 7.90 20.10
C LYS A 66 20.73 8.31 19.04
N LEU A 67 20.27 8.88 17.92
CA LEU A 67 21.15 9.53 16.94
C LEU A 67 21.61 10.90 17.49
N ASN A 68 22.90 11.00 17.85
CA ASN A 68 23.56 12.26 18.17
C ASN A 68 23.77 13.08 16.88
N ILE A 69 22.93 14.07 16.64
CA ILE A 69 23.19 15.13 15.67
C ILE A 69 23.47 16.41 16.46
N VAL A 70 24.70 16.90 16.32
CA VAL A 70 25.16 18.19 16.86
C VAL A 70 24.44 19.32 16.13
N PRO A 71 23.72 20.23 16.81
CA PRO A 71 23.17 21.42 16.16
C PRO A 71 24.10 22.63 16.39
N GLU A 72 24.65 23.16 15.29
CA GLU A 72 25.22 24.51 15.23
C GLU A 72 24.12 25.55 15.47
N PRO A 73 24.36 26.64 16.24
CA PRO A 73 23.29 27.54 16.66
C PRO A 73 23.28 28.82 15.83
N THR A 74 22.26 29.02 15.00
CA THR A 74 21.87 30.39 14.63
C THR A 74 20.37 30.54 14.43
N GLN A 75 19.81 31.41 15.28
CA GLN A 75 18.65 32.28 15.09
C GLN A 75 17.28 31.77 15.57
N THR A 76 17.06 32.12 16.84
CA THR A 76 15.80 32.25 17.58
C THR A 76 14.73 33.03 16.81
N ILE A 77 13.60 32.38 16.49
CA ILE A 77 12.30 33.06 16.31
C ILE A 77 11.22 32.20 16.98
N GLY A 78 10.66 32.73 18.08
CA GLY A 78 9.29 32.49 18.55
C GLY A 78 8.93 31.10 19.06
N ILE A 79 9.12 30.87 20.37
CA ILE A 79 8.48 29.78 21.10
C ILE A 79 6.97 30.08 21.24
N TYR A 80 6.14 29.48 20.39
CA TYR A 80 4.73 29.20 20.68
C TYR A 80 4.35 27.86 20.02
N SER A 81 4.13 26.85 20.87
CA SER A 81 3.70 25.46 20.59
C SER A 81 4.22 24.81 19.30
N GLY A 82 5.38 24.15 19.37
CA GLY A 82 6.01 23.44 18.25
C GLY A 82 5.19 22.29 17.61
N TYR A 83 4.09 21.84 18.23
CA TYR A 83 3.22 20.83 17.63
C TYR A 83 2.36 21.39 16.48
N GLU A 84 1.85 22.62 16.61
CA GLU A 84 1.03 23.26 15.56
C GLU A 84 1.89 23.61 14.33
N SER A 85 3.14 24.02 14.54
CA SER A 85 4.08 24.32 13.46
C SER A 85 4.45 23.06 12.65
N LEU A 86 4.67 21.91 13.32
CA LEU A 86 4.94 20.65 12.62
C LEU A 86 3.69 20.11 11.91
N VAL A 87 2.52 20.17 12.55
CA VAL A 87 1.24 19.77 11.94
C VAL A 87 0.94 20.60 10.70
N SER A 88 1.16 21.92 10.75
CA SER A 88 0.96 22.80 9.60
C SER A 88 1.99 22.54 8.49
N THR A 89 3.24 22.25 8.84
CA THR A 89 4.29 21.92 7.86
C THR A 89 4.01 20.58 7.16
N ILE A 90 3.59 19.58 7.93
CA ILE A 90 3.19 18.27 7.41
C ILE A 90 1.91 18.39 6.59
N GLY A 91 0.95 19.22 7.02
CA GLY A 91 -0.29 19.51 6.30
C GLY A 91 -0.06 20.18 4.94
N SER A 92 0.89 21.10 4.83
CA SER A 92 1.28 21.69 3.54
C SER A 92 2.08 20.74 2.65
N LEU A 93 2.91 19.87 3.23
CA LEU A 93 3.66 18.85 2.48
C LEU A 93 2.74 17.73 1.97
N LEU A 94 1.69 17.41 2.72
CA LEU A 94 0.64 16.44 2.40
C LEU A 94 -0.64 17.12 1.89
N SER A 95 -0.56 18.35 1.37
CA SER A 95 -1.64 18.90 0.53
C SER A 95 -1.71 18.06 -0.74
N PHE A 96 -2.29 16.86 -0.61
CA PHE A 96 -2.92 16.15 -1.68
C PHE A 96 -3.95 17.13 -2.21
N ASP A 97 -3.74 17.64 -3.42
CA ASP A 97 -4.74 18.37 -4.16
C ASP A 97 -6.01 17.50 -4.18
N THR A 98 -6.92 17.75 -3.24
CA THR A 98 -8.30 17.26 -3.30
C THR A 98 -9.11 18.20 -4.18
N HIS A 99 -8.51 18.72 -5.26
CA HIS A 99 -9.30 19.01 -6.44
C HIS A 99 -9.61 17.66 -7.09
N ASN A 100 -10.53 16.93 -6.45
CA ASN A 100 -11.24 15.84 -7.09
C ASN A 100 -12.09 16.48 -8.20
N ASP A 101 -11.43 16.82 -9.30
CA ASP A 101 -12.09 16.77 -10.60
C ASP A 101 -12.28 15.29 -10.87
N TYR A 102 -13.36 14.73 -10.30
CA TYR A 102 -13.89 13.46 -10.77
C TYR A 102 -14.35 13.71 -12.20
N ASP A 103 -13.37 13.60 -13.10
CA ASP A 103 -13.48 13.70 -14.53
C ASP A 103 -14.65 12.82 -14.97
N GLU A 104 -15.71 13.50 -15.45
CA GLU A 104 -16.94 12.95 -16.02
C GLU A 104 -16.67 11.87 -17.10
N ASN A 105 -15.42 11.77 -17.56
CA ASN A 105 -14.94 10.88 -18.60
C ASN A 105 -14.60 9.43 -18.15
N MET A 106 -14.52 9.14 -16.84
CA MET A 106 -14.28 7.76 -16.37
C MET A 106 -15.37 6.79 -16.83
N ALA A 107 -16.62 7.27 -16.87
CA ALA A 107 -17.75 6.49 -17.36
C ALA A 107 -17.72 6.28 -18.88
N GLU A 108 -17.17 7.24 -19.64
CA GLU A 108 -17.06 7.17 -21.10
C GLU A 108 -15.90 6.26 -21.54
N TYR A 109 -14.75 6.35 -20.88
CA TYR A 109 -13.64 5.40 -20.99
C TYR A 109 -14.15 3.97 -20.80
N LEU A 110 -14.83 3.69 -19.68
CA LEU A 110 -15.42 2.38 -19.42
C LEU A 110 -16.46 1.93 -20.46
N ARG A 111 -17.07 2.82 -21.25
CA ARG A 111 -17.98 2.47 -22.36
C ARG A 111 -17.24 2.11 -23.65
N LEU A 112 -16.18 2.85 -24.01
CA LEU A 112 -15.37 2.61 -25.21
C LEU A 112 -14.66 1.24 -25.19
N HIS A 113 -14.29 0.75 -24.00
CA HIS A 113 -13.48 -0.47 -23.88
C HIS A 113 -14.30 -1.73 -23.55
N LYS A 114 -15.64 -1.66 -23.55
CA LYS A 114 -16.48 -2.87 -23.41
C LYS A 114 -16.44 -3.68 -24.71
N LYS A 115 -15.72 -4.79 -24.68
CA LYS A 115 -15.79 -5.80 -25.74
C LYS A 115 -17.24 -6.31 -25.86
N LYS A 116 -17.88 -6.07 -27.01
CA LYS A 116 -19.23 -6.59 -27.29
C LYS A 116 -19.18 -8.12 -27.35
N LYS A 117 -19.97 -8.78 -26.50
CA LYS A 117 -20.15 -10.24 -26.56
C LYS A 117 -20.83 -10.61 -27.88
N LYS A 118 -20.23 -11.50 -28.66
CA LYS A 118 -20.87 -12.06 -29.86
C LYS A 118 -22.04 -12.93 -29.41
N LYS A 119 -23.26 -12.63 -29.86
CA LYS A 119 -24.41 -13.53 -29.69
C LYS A 119 -24.12 -14.78 -30.52
N ARG A 120 -23.98 -15.94 -29.85
CA ARG A 120 -23.96 -17.24 -30.52
C ARG A 120 -25.41 -17.55 -30.88
N GLY A 121 -25.74 -17.50 -32.17
CA GLY A 121 -27.04 -17.97 -32.66
C GLY A 121 -27.18 -19.46 -32.36
N ILE A 122 -28.31 -19.83 -31.79
CA ILE A 122 -28.71 -21.24 -31.68
C ILE A 122 -29.21 -21.62 -33.07
N SER A 123 -28.43 -22.40 -33.81
CA SER A 123 -28.91 -23.05 -35.03
C SER A 123 -29.86 -24.17 -34.60
N ARG A 124 -31.10 -24.11 -35.06
CA ARG A 124 -32.03 -25.25 -35.06
C ARG A 124 -31.88 -26.01 -36.36
#